data_AF-A0A6P7MDV0-F1
#
_entry.id   AF-A0A6P7MDV0-F1
#
_cell.length_a   1.000
_cell.length_b   1.000
_cell.length_c   1.000
_cell.angle_alpha   90.00
_cell.angle_beta   90.00
_cell.angle_gamma   90.00
#
_symmetry.space_group_name_H-M   'P 1'
#
loop_
_entity.id
_entity.type
_entity.pdbx_description
1 polymer ?
#
loop_
_entity_poly.entity_id
_entity_poly.type
_entity_poly.pdbx_seq_one_letter_code
_entity_poly.pdbx_strand_id
1 'polypeptide(L)'
;MDYYQSLVGSAYHIAAFQPASGLAVLQRASSTTVTMATMGAIFGMVTCLSAQAREKPDDPLNYFIGGCASGIFLGARTHSAMTGTSACLALGTLTAFTKVGKMEGWKLAGPPKL
;
A
#
# COMPACT_ATOMS: atom_id res chain seq x y z
N MET A 1 7.21 -6.73 5.98
CA MET A 1 6.75 -5.73 6.99
C MET A 1 5.21 -5.60 6.99
N ASP A 2 4.51 -6.50 6.30
CA ASP A 2 3.15 -6.29 5.78
C ASP A 2 2.04 -6.71 6.76
N TYR A 3 2.38 -7.48 7.80
CA TYR A 3 1.45 -7.83 8.88
C TYR A 3 1.38 -6.74 9.97
N TYR A 4 2.42 -5.92 10.13
CA TYR A 4 2.50 -4.96 11.24
C TYR A 4 1.54 -3.78 11.07
N GLN A 5 1.50 -3.16 9.88
CA GLN A 5 0.58 -2.04 9.61
C GLN A 5 -0.89 -2.46 9.76
N SER A 6 -1.21 -3.68 9.31
CA SER A 6 -2.55 -4.28 9.37
C SER A 6 -2.97 -4.59 10.81
N LEU A 7 -2.05 -5.09 11.63
CA LEU A 7 -2.28 -5.32 13.06
C LEU A 7 -2.46 -4.02 13.81
N VAL A 8 -1.60 -3.02 13.56
CA VAL A 8 -1.69 -1.70 14.20
C VAL A 8 -3.01 -1.02 13.84
N GLY A 9 -3.38 -0.99 12.56
CA GLY A 9 -4.66 -0.44 12.11
C GLY A 9 -5.87 -1.16 12.73
N SER A 10 -5.81 -2.50 12.83
CA SER A 10 -6.87 -3.28 13.49
C SER A 10 -6.92 -3.00 14.99
N ALA A 11 -5.77 -2.90 15.67
CA ALA A 11 -5.70 -2.56 17.09
C ALA A 11 -6.32 -1.19 17.38
N TYR A 12 -6.00 -0.17 16.57
CA TYR A 12 -6.63 1.15 16.67
C TYR A 12 -8.14 1.09 16.39
N HIS A 13 -8.57 0.33 15.39
CA HIS A 13 -9.99 0.20 15.07
C HIS A 13 -10.77 -0.52 16.18
N ILE A 14 -10.19 -1.53 16.83
CA ILE A 14 -10.82 -2.26 17.94
C ILE A 14 -10.86 -1.40 19.21
N ALA A 15 -9.82 -0.59 19.44
CA ALA A 15 -9.76 0.35 20.56
C ALA A 15 -10.77 1.50 20.41
N ALA A 16 -10.94 2.03 19.19
CA ALA A 16 -11.89 3.12 18.91
C ALA A 16 -13.34 2.64 18.78
N PHE A 17 -13.57 1.42 18.27
CA PHE A 17 -14.91 0.83 18.12
C PHE A 17 -14.93 -0.57 18.71
N GLN A 18 -15.31 -0.66 19.99
CA GLN A 18 -15.44 -1.93 20.71
C GLN A 18 -16.46 -2.85 20.01
N PRO A 19 -16.01 -3.96 19.41
CA PRO A 19 -16.94 -4.91 18.81
C PRO A 19 -17.57 -5.79 19.89
N ALA A 20 -18.85 -6.11 19.71
CA ALA A 20 -19.62 -6.88 20.69
C ALA A 20 -19.20 -8.36 20.84
N SER A 21 -18.30 -8.87 19.98
CA SER A 21 -17.87 -10.28 20.00
C SER A 21 -16.43 -10.49 19.50
N GLY A 22 -15.72 -11.46 20.10
CA GLY A 22 -14.34 -11.81 19.73
C GLY A 22 -14.20 -12.40 18.32
N LEU A 23 -15.22 -13.06 17.80
CA LEU A 23 -15.25 -13.56 16.42
C LEU A 23 -15.31 -12.42 15.40
N ALA A 24 -16.06 -11.35 15.68
CA ALA A 24 -16.11 -10.18 14.81
C ALA A 24 -14.76 -9.45 14.75
N VAL A 25 -13.99 -9.44 15.85
CA VAL A 25 -12.61 -8.95 15.87
C VAL A 25 -11.73 -9.74 14.91
N LEU A 26 -11.74 -11.07 15.04
CA LEU A 26 -10.89 -11.94 14.25
C LEU A 26 -11.23 -11.84 12.76
N GLN A 27 -12.52 -11.80 12.42
CA GLN A 27 -12.97 -11.70 11.03
C GLN A 27 -12.64 -10.35 10.39
N ARG A 28 -12.69 -9.25 11.17
CA ARG A 28 -12.25 -7.93 10.69
C ARG A 28 -10.74 -7.88 10.51
N ALA A 29 -9.97 -8.35 11.50
CA ALA A 29 -8.51 -8.35 11.46
C ALA A 29 -7.95 -9.22 10.32
N SER A 30 -8.56 -10.38 10.05
CA SER A 30 -8.14 -11.25 8.96
C SER A 30 -8.46 -10.63 7.59
N SER A 31 -9.66 -10.06 7.43
CA SER A 31 -10.06 -9.40 6.18
C SER A 31 -9.17 -8.22 5.82
N THR A 32 -8.84 -7.36 6.79
CA THR A 32 -7.93 -6.22 6.58
C THR A 32 -6.52 -6.69 6.25
N THR A 33 -6.00 -7.67 6.99
CA THR A 33 -4.66 -8.23 6.76
C THR A 33 -4.52 -8.86 5.39
N VAL A 34 -5.49 -9.67 4.96
CA VAL A 34 -5.48 -10.28 3.61
C VAL A 34 -5.52 -9.20 2.53
N THR A 35 -6.30 -8.14 2.72
CA THR A 35 -6.41 -7.06 1.75
C THR A 35 -5.08 -6.30 1.62
N MET A 36 -4.42 -5.98 2.73
CA MET A 36 -3.13 -5.29 2.70
C MET A 36 -2.00 -6.19 2.14
N ALA A 37 -1.98 -7.47 2.51
CA ALA A 37 -1.02 -8.43 1.98
C ALA A 37 -1.14 -8.61 0.46
N THR A 38 -2.38 -8.68 -0.05
CA THR A 38 -2.64 -8.79 -1.49
C THR A 38 -2.26 -7.50 -2.22
N MET A 39 -2.52 -6.32 -1.66
CA MET A 39 -2.04 -5.06 -2.23
C MET A 39 -0.51 -5.01 -2.35
N GLY A 40 0.23 -5.44 -1.31
CA GLY A 40 1.69 -5.53 -1.33
C GLY A 40 2.21 -6.51 -2.39
N ALA A 41 1.57 -7.67 -2.52
CA ALA A 41 1.90 -8.66 -3.54
C ALA A 41 1.68 -8.12 -4.97
N ILE A 42 0.54 -7.48 -5.22
CA ILE A 42 0.22 -6.86 -6.52
C ILE A 42 1.22 -5.76 -6.84
N PHE A 43 1.51 -4.88 -5.88
CA PHE A 43 2.49 -3.82 -6.05
C PHE A 43 3.87 -4.37 -6.46
N GLY A 44 4.38 -5.37 -5.75
CA GLY A 44 5.67 -5.99 -6.05
C GLY A 44 5.70 -6.67 -7.42
N MET A 45 4.70 -7.49 -7.72
CA MET A 45 4.60 -8.21 -9.01
C MET A 45 4.49 -7.24 -10.18
N VAL A 46 3.60 -6.25 -10.11
CA VAL A 46 3.37 -5.29 -11.20
C VAL A 46 4.57 -4.38 -11.40
N THR A 47 5.23 -3.94 -10.32
CA THR A 47 6.46 -3.14 -10.43
C THR A 47 7.59 -3.95 -11.07
N CYS A 48 7.74 -5.22 -10.70
CA CYS A 48 8.73 -6.11 -11.31
C CYS A 48 8.43 -6.34 -12.80
N LEU A 49 7.19 -6.71 -13.14
CA LEU A 49 6.77 -6.96 -14.51
C LEU A 49 6.90 -5.73 -15.40
N SER A 50 6.55 -4.54 -14.90
CA SER A 50 6.72 -3.28 -15.65
C SER A 50 8.19 -2.92 -15.86
N ALA A 51 9.05 -3.16 -14.87
CA ALA A 51 10.49 -2.99 -15.02
C ALA A 51 11.08 -3.92 -16.10
N GLN A 52 10.66 -5.19 -16.11
CA GLN A 52 11.08 -6.18 -17.12
C GLN A 52 10.55 -5.82 -18.52
N ALA A 53 9.28 -5.42 -18.62
CA ALA A 53 8.65 -5.10 -19.91
C ALA A 53 9.21 -3.83 -20.56
N ARG A 54 9.77 -2.90 -19.77
CA ARG A 54 10.27 -1.61 -20.25
C ARG A 54 11.79 -1.53 -20.28
N GLU A 55 12.49 -2.56 -19.81
CA GLU A 55 13.97 -2.65 -19.67
C GLU A 55 14.59 -1.42 -18.97
N LYS A 56 13.79 -0.69 -18.18
CA LYS A 56 14.17 0.56 -17.50
C LYS A 56 13.89 0.40 -16.01
N PRO A 57 14.75 -0.28 -15.24
CA PRO A 57 14.48 -0.60 -13.84
C PRO A 57 14.40 0.62 -12.91
N ASP A 58 14.98 1.75 -13.31
CA ASP A 58 15.07 2.95 -12.47
C ASP A 58 14.01 4.01 -12.74
N ASP A 59 13.10 3.77 -13.69
CA ASP A 59 12.02 4.71 -13.97
C ASP A 59 10.99 4.73 -12.81
N PRO A 60 10.70 5.90 -12.21
CA PRO A 60 9.64 6.07 -11.21
C PRO A 60 8.26 5.65 -11.70
N LEU A 61 8.08 5.63 -13.03
CA LEU A 61 6.83 5.21 -13.68
C LEU A 61 6.49 3.74 -13.41
N ASN A 62 7.46 2.84 -13.27
CA ASN A 62 7.17 1.43 -12.95
C ASN A 62 6.55 1.30 -11.55
N TYR A 63 7.05 2.11 -10.62
CA TYR A 63 6.53 2.18 -9.25
C TYR A 63 5.15 2.84 -9.22
N PHE A 64 4.88 3.83 -10.09
CA PHE A 64 3.54 4.41 -10.27
C PHE A 64 2.53 3.37 -10.74
N ILE A 65 2.87 2.56 -11.76
CA ILE A 65 2.00 1.52 -12.30
C ILE A 65 1.69 0.46 -11.23
N GLY A 66 2.70 0.04 -10.46
CA GLY A 66 2.50 -0.87 -9.33
C GLY A 66 1.57 -0.29 -8.24
N GLY A 67 1.75 0.99 -7.89
CA GLY A 67 0.92 1.67 -6.90
C GLY A 67 -0.52 1.91 -7.38
N CYS A 68 -0.69 2.19 -8.68
CA CYS A 68 -2.01 2.32 -9.27
C CYS A 68 -2.74 0.98 -9.31
N ALA A 69 -2.06 -0.12 -9.68
CA ALA A 69 -2.64 -1.45 -9.71
C ALA A 69 -3.12 -1.92 -8.32
N SER A 70 -2.32 -1.67 -7.28
CA SER A 70 -2.73 -1.97 -5.90
C SER A 70 -3.87 -1.08 -5.41
N GLY A 71 -3.92 0.20 -5.82
CA GLY A 71 -5.03 1.11 -5.54
C GLY A 71 -6.35 0.73 -6.23
N ILE A 72 -6.30 0.29 -7.48
CA ILE A 72 -7.47 -0.24 -8.20
C ILE A 72 -7.98 -1.51 -7.51
N PHE A 73 -7.08 -2.40 -7.07
CA PHE A 73 -7.48 -3.59 -6.31
C PHE A 73 -8.19 -3.23 -4.99
N LEU A 74 -7.72 -2.19 -4.29
CA LEU A 74 -8.43 -1.69 -3.09
C LEU A 74 -9.82 -1.15 -3.44
N GLY A 75 -9.97 -0.47 -4.56
CA GLY A 75 -11.27 -0.05 -5.11
C GLY A 75 -12.20 -1.22 -5.41
N ALA A 76 -11.66 -2.30 -5.99
CA ALA A 76 -12.40 -3.53 -6.25
C ALA A 76 -12.86 -4.20 -4.94
N ARG A 77 -11.99 -4.25 -3.93
CA ARG A 77 -12.33 -4.80 -2.60
C ARG A 77 -13.39 -3.99 -1.85
N THR A 78 -13.43 -2.68 -2.07
CA THR A 78 -14.41 -1.77 -1.47
C THR A 78 -15.63 -1.52 -2.35
N HIS A 79 -15.71 -2.18 -3.52
CA HIS A 79 -16.78 -2.02 -4.51
C HIS A 79 -17.04 -0.55 -4.92
N SER A 80 -15.99 0.28 -4.96
CA SER A 80 -16.10 1.71 -5.23
C SER A 80 -15.08 2.16 -6.27
N ALA A 81 -15.59 2.61 -7.43
CA ALA A 81 -14.77 3.16 -8.51
C ALA A 81 -14.09 4.48 -8.11
N MET A 82 -14.75 5.29 -7.28
CA MET A 82 -14.20 6.54 -6.75
C MET A 82 -13.04 6.26 -5.79
N THR A 83 -13.17 5.24 -4.94
CA THR A 83 -12.08 4.82 -4.05
C THR A 83 -10.92 4.24 -4.85
N GLY A 84 -11.18 3.47 -5.90
CA GLY A 84 -10.14 2.90 -6.76
C GLY A 84 -9.33 3.95 -7.52
N THR A 85 -9.99 4.96 -8.09
CA THR A 85 -9.33 6.04 -8.85
C THR A 85 -8.52 6.96 -7.95
N SER A 86 -9.10 7.38 -6.81
CA SER A 86 -8.39 8.18 -5.82
C SER A 86 -7.20 7.41 -5.21
N ALA A 87 -7.37 6.13 -4.87
CA ALA A 87 -6.29 5.29 -4.36
C ALA A 87 -5.21 5.04 -5.41
N CYS A 88 -5.55 4.86 -6.69
CA CYS A 88 -4.56 4.71 -7.75
C CYS A 88 -3.65 5.95 -7.84
N LEU A 89 -4.24 7.15 -7.86
CA LEU A 89 -3.46 8.39 -7.92
C LEU A 89 -2.66 8.60 -6.63
N ALA A 90 -3.27 8.41 -5.46
CA ALA A 90 -2.61 8.60 -4.18
C ALA A 90 -1.46 7.62 -3.98
N LEU A 91 -1.70 6.31 -4.13
CA LEU A 91 -0.67 5.28 -3.94
C LEU A 91 0.35 5.30 -5.07
N GLY A 92 -0.07 5.49 -6.32
CA GLY A 92 0.83 5.59 -7.46
C GLY A 92 1.80 6.77 -7.35
N THR A 93 1.31 7.96 -6.95
CA THR A 93 2.21 9.10 -6.72
C THR A 93 3.13 8.85 -5.53
N LEU A 94 2.63 8.32 -4.41
CA LEU A 94 3.45 7.96 -3.24
C LEU A 94 4.58 6.99 -3.61
N THR A 95 4.29 5.95 -4.38
CA THR A 95 5.30 4.96 -4.78
C THR A 95 6.29 5.54 -5.79
N ALA A 96 5.85 6.40 -6.71
CA ALA A 96 6.76 7.14 -7.58
C ALA A 96 7.70 8.05 -6.78
N PHE A 97 7.17 8.82 -5.82
CA PHE A 97 7.96 9.70 -4.96
C PHE A 97 8.91 8.94 -4.05
N THR A 98 8.55 7.76 -3.54
CA THR A 98 9.49 6.96 -2.74
C THR A 98 10.66 6.44 -3.58
N LYS A 99 10.45 6.08 -4.85
CA LYS A 99 11.55 5.74 -5.76
C LYS A 99 12.41 6.98 -6.06
N VAL A 100 11.81 8.12 -6.40
CA VAL A 100 12.55 9.39 -6.61
C VAL A 100 13.35 9.76 -5.38
N GLY A 101 12.76 9.75 -4.19
CA GLY A 101 13.44 10.04 -2.93
C GLY A 101 14.59 9.08 -2.64
N LYS A 102 14.50 7.81 -3.05
CA LYS A 102 15.61 6.86 -2.96
C LYS A 102 16.73 7.18 -3.96
N MET A 103 16.41 7.66 -5.15
CA MET A 103 17.41 8.08 -6.14
C MET A 103 18.11 9.39 -5.74
N GLU A 104 17.35 10.34 -5.20
CA GLU A 104 17.82 11.66 -4.72
C GLU A 104 18.41 11.63 -3.31
N GLY A 105 18.42 10.46 -2.65
CA GLY A 105 19.00 10.29 -1.30
C GLY A 105 18.26 11.01 -0.18
N TRP A 106 16.95 11.26 -0.33
CA TRP A 106 16.13 11.90 0.71
C TRP A 106 16.14 11.08 2.00
N LYS A 107 16.53 11.72 3.11
CA LYS A 107 16.51 11.12 4.44
C LYS A 107 15.20 11.50 5.14
N LEU A 108 14.23 10.60 5.13
CA LEU A 108 12.93 10.81 5.80
C LEU A 108 13.07 10.85 7.33
N ALA A 109 13.98 10.06 7.87
CA ALA A 109 14.40 10.07 9.27
C ALA A 109 15.93 9.98 9.29
N GLY A 110 16.58 11.10 9.59
CA GLY A 110 18.04 11.17 9.75
C GLY A 110 18.37 11.66 11.16
N PRO A 111 19.61 11.43 11.65
CA PRO A 111 20.05 12.06 12.89
C PRO A 111 19.86 13.58 12.77
N PRO A 112 19.40 14.26 13.84
CA PRO A 112 19.22 15.69 13.82
C PRO A 112 20.52 16.33 13.36
N LYS A 113 20.45 17.12 12.29
CA LYS A 113 21.58 17.92 11.85
C LYS A 113 21.61 19.14 12.76
N LEU A 114 22.67 19.24 13.56
CA LEU A 114 23.01 20.43 14.35
C LEU A 114 23.20 21.63 13.42
#